data_AF-A0A8S3Q8X4-F1
#
_entry.id   AF-A0A8S3Q8X4-F1
#
_cell.length_a   1.000
_cell.length_b   1.000
_cell.length_c   1.000
_cell.angle_alpha   90.00
_cell.angle_beta   90.00
_cell.angle_gamma   90.00
#
_symmetry.space_group_name_H-M   'P 1'
#
loop_
_entity.id
_entity.type
_entity.pdbx_description
1 polymer ?
#
loop_
_entity_poly.entity_id
_entity_poly.type
_entity_poly.pdbx_seq_one_letter_code
_entity_poly.pdbx_strand_id
1 'polypeptide(L)'
;MAERKRILSSHSKEIVYNVSKFFESMIQPTSTPVKAHTERAAEATLVSEATIRRIRREKNEKGRLFSPERQKVRGPYKPVDDFDKCAIRQKIHEFYTVRRQLPTIDRLYESLKCDIYFPGGKSLLLKIVKELGFKWKRSQTKRKVLIEKDAIVEKRIQYLNRIKDYRKKGMNLVYIDETWIDTAYTAKKCWQHEDECGLNLRLHEIQFDNKLLRPQLLALAKANNQTPKYVIDNIARERGHDILRLPPYHPDLNPIELIWNQVKQSVASRNVTHRIDDVLKLAHEAVADITVSDWEKTCRHVAIIEEEYRKRDIVIDEQMERLIIDLADSSDSDSDNDDNV
;
A
#
# COMPACT_ATOMS: atom_id res chain seq x y z
N MET A 1 11.39 -36.41 -17.03
CA MET A 1 12.03 -35.13 -16.65
C MET A 1 11.63 -34.08 -17.67
N ALA A 2 10.83 -33.08 -17.31
CA ALA A 2 10.44 -32.03 -18.25
C ALA A 2 11.59 -31.04 -18.40
N GLU A 3 12.22 -31.03 -19.57
CA GLU A 3 13.32 -30.11 -19.89
C GLU A 3 12.80 -28.66 -19.78
N ARG A 4 13.44 -27.85 -18.93
CA ARG A 4 13.07 -26.43 -18.72
C ARG A 4 13.01 -25.73 -20.09
N LYS A 5 11.88 -25.07 -20.39
CA LYS A 5 11.72 -24.19 -21.58
C LYS A 5 12.89 -23.21 -21.64
N ARG A 6 13.86 -23.42 -22.54
CA ARG A 6 14.99 -22.52 -22.75
C ARG A 6 14.50 -21.20 -23.33
N ILE A 7 14.83 -20.10 -22.65
CA ILE A 7 14.54 -18.75 -23.13
C ILE A 7 15.56 -18.42 -24.23
N LEU A 8 15.08 -18.25 -25.47
CA LEU A 8 15.94 -17.89 -26.61
C LEU A 8 16.16 -16.38 -26.68
N SER A 9 17.42 -15.94 -26.71
CA SER A 9 17.78 -14.53 -26.96
C SER A 9 17.47 -14.12 -28.40
N SER A 10 17.45 -12.81 -28.70
CA SER A 10 17.28 -12.29 -30.06
C SER A 10 18.28 -12.92 -31.05
N HIS A 11 19.55 -13.05 -30.67
CA HIS A 11 20.59 -13.65 -31.50
C HIS A 11 20.33 -15.15 -31.74
N SER A 12 19.98 -15.90 -30.69
CA SER A 12 19.64 -17.32 -30.81
C SER A 12 18.41 -17.55 -31.70
N LYS A 13 17.40 -16.67 -31.62
CA LYS A 13 16.24 -16.73 -32.52
C LYS A 13 16.62 -16.45 -33.98
N GLU A 14 17.56 -15.54 -34.23
CA GLU A 14 18.06 -15.24 -35.58
C GLU A 14 18.78 -16.44 -36.20
N ILE A 15 19.60 -17.15 -35.42
CA ILE A 15 20.25 -18.40 -35.86
C ILE A 15 19.18 -19.44 -36.24
N VAL A 16 18.19 -19.66 -35.38
CA VAL A 16 17.09 -20.61 -35.65
C VAL A 16 16.31 -20.24 -36.91
N TYR A 17 16.05 -18.94 -37.13
CA TYR A 17 15.41 -18.45 -38.34
C TYR A 17 16.25 -18.71 -39.60
N ASN A 18 17.55 -18.45 -39.56
CA ASN A 18 18.45 -18.66 -40.68
C ASN A 18 18.57 -20.14 -41.06
N VAL A 19 18.65 -21.04 -40.06
CA VAL A 19 18.64 -22.49 -40.27
C VAL A 19 17.34 -22.94 -40.92
N SER A 20 16.19 -22.43 -40.46
CA SER A 20 14.89 -22.71 -41.10
C SER A 20 14.85 -22.25 -42.56
N LYS A 21 15.41 -21.07 -42.88
CA LYS A 21 15.46 -20.53 -44.25
C LYS A 21 16.41 -21.34 -45.15
N PHE A 22 17.52 -21.83 -44.61
CA PHE A 22 18.47 -22.68 -45.32
C PHE A 22 17.80 -23.99 -45.77
N PHE A 23 17.13 -24.69 -44.86
CA PHE A 23 16.40 -25.91 -45.22
C PHE A 23 15.24 -25.67 -46.20
N GLU A 24 14.63 -24.49 -46.19
CA GLU A 24 13.62 -24.09 -47.18
C GLU A 24 14.23 -23.85 -48.57
N SER A 25 15.42 -23.24 -48.65
CA SER A 25 16.12 -23.00 -49.93
C SER A 25 16.67 -24.26 -50.60
N MET A 26 16.78 -25.37 -49.86
CA MET A 26 17.24 -26.66 -50.39
C MET A 26 16.13 -27.50 -51.04
N ILE A 27 14.91 -26.97 -51.13
CA ILE A 27 13.78 -27.66 -51.74
C ILE A 27 13.80 -27.48 -53.26
N GLN A 28 13.93 -28.58 -54.01
CA GLN A 28 13.67 -28.64 -55.45
C GLN A 28 12.14 -28.65 -55.70
N PRO A 29 11.62 -28.01 -56.76
CA PRO A 29 10.17 -27.84 -56.98
C PRO A 29 9.37 -29.15 -57.15
N THR A 30 10.03 -30.29 -57.28
CA THR A 30 9.40 -31.59 -57.59
C THR A 30 9.44 -32.63 -56.48
N SER A 31 9.90 -32.33 -55.24
CA SER A 31 9.81 -33.36 -54.18
C SER A 31 9.76 -32.83 -52.73
N THR A 32 8.81 -33.42 -52.00
CA THR A 32 8.51 -33.41 -50.55
C THR A 32 7.62 -32.30 -49.98
N PRO A 33 6.67 -32.65 -49.08
CA PRO A 33 5.69 -31.70 -48.55
C PRO A 33 6.35 -30.73 -47.56
N VAL A 34 5.82 -29.52 -47.51
CA VAL A 34 6.15 -28.38 -46.62
C VAL A 34 6.40 -28.73 -45.14
N LYS A 35 6.00 -29.92 -44.65
CA LYS A 35 6.29 -30.40 -43.30
C LYS A 35 7.76 -30.83 -43.07
N ALA A 36 8.45 -31.32 -44.10
CA ALA A 36 9.79 -31.94 -43.93
C ALA A 36 10.91 -30.95 -43.53
N HIS A 37 10.85 -29.68 -43.96
CA HIS A 37 11.94 -28.73 -43.68
C HIS A 37 11.86 -28.13 -42.27
N THR A 38 10.64 -27.91 -41.74
CA THR A 38 10.45 -27.41 -40.37
C THR A 38 10.88 -28.47 -39.37
N GLU A 39 10.63 -29.74 -39.67
CA GLU A 39 11.08 -30.90 -38.89
C GLU A 39 12.61 -31.02 -38.89
N ARG A 40 13.26 -30.94 -40.06
CA ARG A 40 14.73 -30.92 -40.18
C ARG A 40 15.37 -29.73 -39.44
N ALA A 41 14.75 -28.55 -39.52
CA ALA A 41 15.22 -27.38 -38.77
C ALA A 41 15.03 -27.55 -37.25
N ALA A 42 13.94 -28.20 -36.82
CA ALA A 42 13.70 -28.51 -35.41
C ALA A 42 14.74 -29.49 -34.86
N GLU A 43 15.06 -30.53 -35.64
CA GLU A 43 16.10 -31.51 -35.30
C GLU A 43 17.48 -30.87 -35.25
N ALA A 44 17.85 -30.07 -36.25
CA ALA A 44 19.16 -29.41 -36.31
C ALA A 44 19.36 -28.34 -35.22
N THR A 45 18.30 -27.66 -34.79
CA THR A 45 18.39 -26.60 -33.77
C THR A 45 18.03 -27.07 -32.36
N LEU A 46 17.55 -28.31 -32.21
CA LEU A 46 17.02 -28.87 -30.97
C LEU A 46 15.93 -27.98 -30.34
N VAL A 47 15.12 -27.34 -31.18
CA VAL A 47 14.02 -26.45 -30.78
C VAL A 47 12.72 -27.00 -31.35
N SER A 48 11.64 -27.01 -30.56
CA SER A 48 10.33 -27.49 -31.01
C SER A 48 9.86 -26.79 -32.30
N GLU A 49 9.18 -27.51 -33.19
CA GLU A 49 8.60 -26.96 -34.41
C GLU A 49 7.69 -25.75 -34.15
N ALA A 50 6.91 -25.80 -33.05
CA ALA A 50 6.04 -24.70 -32.64
C ALA A 50 6.82 -23.39 -32.38
N THR A 51 8.02 -23.50 -31.84
CA THR A 51 8.90 -22.35 -31.59
C THR A 51 9.49 -21.81 -32.88
N ILE A 52 9.87 -22.68 -33.84
CA ILE A 52 10.32 -22.26 -35.17
C ILE A 52 9.21 -21.52 -35.92
N ARG A 53 7.98 -22.06 -35.94
CA ARG A 53 6.81 -21.40 -36.53
C ARG A 53 6.55 -20.03 -35.89
N ARG A 54 6.67 -19.93 -34.56
CA ARG A 54 6.52 -18.66 -33.82
C ARG A 54 7.60 -17.65 -34.19
N ILE A 55 8.87 -18.06 -34.27
CA ILE A 55 9.99 -17.18 -34.64
C ILE A 55 9.83 -16.69 -36.09
N ARG A 56 9.46 -17.57 -37.02
CA ARG A 56 9.24 -17.21 -38.43
C ARG A 56 8.11 -16.19 -38.57
N ARG A 57 7.00 -16.40 -37.86
CA ARG A 57 5.90 -15.42 -37.80
C ARG A 57 6.35 -14.09 -37.21
N GLU A 58 7.07 -14.12 -36.07
CA GLU A 58 7.61 -12.91 -35.42
C GLU A 58 8.51 -12.09 -36.36
N LYS A 59 9.41 -12.75 -37.11
CA LYS A 59 10.29 -12.08 -38.09
C LYS A 59 9.52 -11.53 -39.29
N ASN A 60 8.56 -12.27 -39.83
CA ASN A 60 7.76 -11.85 -40.99
C ASN A 60 6.85 -10.65 -40.67
N GLU A 61 6.26 -10.62 -39.47
CA GLU A 61 5.36 -9.55 -39.06
C GLU A 61 6.11 -8.28 -38.61
N LYS A 62 7.23 -8.43 -37.88
CA LYS A 62 7.91 -7.31 -37.21
C LYS A 62 9.23 -6.90 -37.86
N GLY A 63 9.72 -7.64 -38.84
CA GLY A 63 11.02 -7.42 -39.50
C GLY A 63 12.26 -7.74 -38.63
N ARG A 64 12.12 -7.81 -37.30
CA ARG A 64 13.21 -8.08 -36.35
C ARG A 64 12.76 -8.99 -35.22
N LEU A 65 13.66 -9.84 -34.74
CA LEU A 65 13.44 -10.74 -33.60
C LEU A 65 13.91 -10.09 -32.30
N PHE A 66 13.06 -10.16 -31.27
CA PHE A 66 13.35 -9.55 -29.97
C PHE A 66 13.60 -10.62 -28.91
N SER A 67 14.48 -10.31 -27.95
CA SER A 67 14.58 -11.12 -26.74
C SER A 67 13.25 -11.08 -25.99
N PRO A 68 12.78 -12.21 -25.42
CA PRO A 68 11.59 -12.22 -24.57
C PRO A 68 11.74 -11.15 -23.48
N GLU A 69 10.75 -10.28 -23.36
CA GLU A 69 10.74 -9.24 -22.35
C GLU A 69 10.72 -9.92 -20.98
N ARG A 70 11.75 -9.68 -20.15
CA ARG A 70 11.74 -10.20 -18.78
C ARG A 70 10.63 -9.45 -18.04
N GLN A 71 9.51 -10.12 -17.77
CA GLN A 71 8.59 -9.62 -16.75
C GLN A 71 9.38 -9.52 -15.44
N LYS A 72 9.63 -8.29 -14.99
CA LYS A 72 10.13 -8.06 -13.65
C LYS A 72 9.04 -8.53 -12.70
N VAL A 73 9.22 -9.73 -12.14
CA VAL A 73 8.45 -10.17 -10.97
C VAL A 73 8.85 -9.21 -9.85
N ARG A 74 7.96 -8.26 -9.53
CA ARG A 74 8.17 -7.38 -8.39
C ARG A 74 7.99 -8.26 -7.15
N GLY A 75 9.04 -8.40 -6.36
CA GLY A 75 8.95 -9.12 -5.09
C GLY A 75 7.84 -8.54 -4.21
N PRO A 76 7.27 -9.36 -3.31
CA PRO A 76 6.18 -8.93 -2.44
C PRO A 76 6.59 -7.71 -1.61
N TYR A 77 5.64 -6.79 -1.45
CA TYR A 77 5.77 -5.64 -0.58
C TYR A 77 6.00 -6.14 0.85
N LYS A 78 7.00 -5.61 1.58
CA LYS A 78 7.07 -5.85 3.02
C LYS A 78 5.94 -5.04 3.68
N PRO A 79 4.92 -5.67 4.27
CA PRO A 79 3.91 -4.94 5.02
C PRO A 79 4.62 -4.17 6.14
N VAL A 80 4.34 -2.88 6.20
CA VAL A 80 4.75 -2.02 7.31
C VAL A 80 3.58 -1.97 8.26
N ASP A 81 3.84 -2.30 9.52
CA ASP A 81 2.82 -2.35 10.56
C ASP A 81 2.26 -0.94 10.85
N ASP A 82 1.06 -0.87 11.40
CA ASP A 82 0.38 0.40 11.68
C ASP A 82 1.13 1.24 12.74
N PHE A 83 1.89 0.59 13.61
CA PHE A 83 2.81 1.27 14.53
C PHE A 83 3.93 2.03 13.79
N ASP A 84 4.61 1.37 12.87
CA ASP A 84 5.67 1.98 12.06
C ASP A 84 5.11 3.11 11.19
N LYS A 85 3.91 2.93 10.65
CA LYS A 85 3.17 3.97 9.93
C LYS A 85 2.89 5.18 10.82
N CYS A 86 2.46 4.96 12.07
CA CYS A 86 2.24 6.02 13.06
C CYS A 86 3.56 6.76 13.38
N ALA A 87 4.66 6.03 13.58
CA ALA A 87 5.98 6.62 13.82
C ALA A 87 6.45 7.48 12.64
N ILE A 88 6.22 7.02 11.40
CA ILE A 88 6.51 7.79 10.18
C ILE A 88 5.69 9.07 10.14
N ARG A 89 4.39 9.01 10.44
CA ARG A 89 3.52 10.21 10.54
C ARG A 89 4.06 11.20 11.57
N GLN A 90 4.36 10.73 12.78
CA GLN A 90 4.88 11.57 13.85
C GLN A 90 6.18 12.26 13.41
N LYS A 91 7.04 11.54 12.70
CA LYS A 91 8.27 12.12 12.16
C LYS A 91 8.02 13.22 11.15
N ILE A 92 7.03 13.04 10.26
CA ILE A 92 6.64 14.10 9.31
C ILE A 92 6.15 15.33 10.07
N HIS A 93 5.33 15.18 11.11
CA HIS A 93 4.88 16.32 11.91
C HIS A 93 6.03 17.02 12.65
N GLU A 94 7.03 16.28 13.15
CA GLU A 94 8.22 16.85 13.80
C GLU A 94 8.98 17.83 12.88
N PHE A 95 9.02 17.56 11.56
CA PHE A 95 9.64 18.48 10.61
C PHE A 95 8.98 19.87 10.62
N TYR A 96 7.65 19.91 10.75
CA TYR A 96 6.89 21.15 10.80
C TYR A 96 6.98 21.83 12.16
N THR A 97 6.81 21.10 13.24
CA THR A 97 6.66 21.68 14.58
C THR A 97 8.00 21.98 15.25
N VAL A 98 8.92 21.01 15.26
CA VAL A 98 10.20 21.11 15.97
C VAL A 98 11.27 21.69 15.05
N ARG A 99 11.41 21.13 13.84
CA ARG A 99 12.50 21.54 12.93
C ARG A 99 12.17 22.81 12.16
N ARG A 100 10.89 23.21 12.09
CA ARG A 100 10.38 24.32 11.27
C ARG A 100 10.92 24.30 9.84
N GLN A 101 10.98 23.10 9.26
CA GLN A 101 11.51 22.85 7.93
C GLN A 101 10.54 22.02 7.12
N LEU A 102 10.50 22.27 5.81
CA LEU A 102 9.70 21.46 4.90
C LEU A 102 10.32 20.05 4.76
N PRO A 103 9.57 18.97 5.04
CA PRO A 103 10.06 17.62 4.85
C PRO A 103 10.18 17.32 3.35
N THR A 104 11.40 17.05 2.89
CA THR A 104 11.65 16.38 1.60
C THR A 104 11.74 14.87 1.82
N ILE A 105 11.47 14.05 0.80
CA ILE A 105 11.61 12.59 0.92
C ILE A 105 13.02 12.20 1.36
N ASP A 106 14.05 12.88 0.86
CA ASP A 106 15.43 12.57 1.19
C ASP A 106 15.73 12.84 2.66
N ARG A 107 15.38 14.02 3.17
CA ARG A 107 15.58 14.39 4.59
C ARG A 107 14.72 13.54 5.53
N LEU A 108 13.48 13.28 5.13
CA LEU A 108 12.59 12.41 5.90
C LEU A 108 13.17 11.00 5.97
N TYR A 109 13.66 10.47 4.86
CA TYR A 109 14.28 9.14 4.80
C TYR A 109 15.53 9.05 5.68
N GLU A 110 16.41 10.05 5.63
CA GLU A 110 17.61 10.10 6.48
C GLU A 110 17.24 10.11 7.96
N SER A 111 16.27 10.94 8.36
CA SER A 111 15.81 10.99 9.74
C SER A 111 15.16 9.68 10.18
N LEU A 112 14.32 9.06 9.34
CA LEU A 112 13.68 7.78 9.67
C LEU A 112 14.68 6.63 9.78
N LYS A 113 15.76 6.68 9.01
CA LYS A 113 16.84 5.68 9.08
C LYS A 113 17.64 5.81 10.37
N CYS A 114 17.91 7.03 10.82
CA CYS A 114 18.64 7.29 12.07
C CYS A 114 17.78 7.01 13.32
N ASP A 115 16.54 7.49 13.32
CA ASP A 115 15.74 7.59 14.55
C ASP A 115 14.88 6.34 14.81
N ILE A 116 14.42 5.66 13.75
CA ILE A 116 13.46 4.54 13.84
C ILE A 116 14.04 3.27 13.19
N TYR A 117 15.25 3.32 12.63
CA TYR A 117 15.88 2.21 11.89
C TYR A 117 14.96 1.67 10.78
N PHE A 118 14.40 2.58 9.97
CA PHE A 118 13.47 2.21 8.91
C PHE A 118 14.10 1.18 7.93
N PRO A 119 13.50 -0.01 7.76
CA PRO A 119 14.10 -1.11 6.99
C PRO A 119 13.91 -0.98 5.47
N GLY A 120 13.13 0.02 5.02
CA GLY A 120 12.75 0.22 3.63
C GLY A 120 13.65 1.18 2.86
N GLY A 121 13.46 1.25 1.53
CA GLY A 121 14.07 2.27 0.68
C GLY A 121 13.17 3.50 0.46
N LYS A 122 13.71 4.57 -0.15
CA LYS A 122 12.96 5.82 -0.45
C LYS A 122 11.66 5.58 -1.23
N SER A 123 11.64 4.63 -2.16
CA SER A 123 10.44 4.29 -2.94
C SER A 123 9.34 3.65 -2.08
N LEU A 124 9.71 2.87 -1.07
CA LEU A 124 8.78 2.29 -0.10
C LEU A 124 8.22 3.40 0.80
N LEU A 125 9.10 4.27 1.32
CA LEU A 125 8.68 5.44 2.08
C LEU A 125 7.67 6.31 1.32
N LEU A 126 7.91 6.59 0.03
CA LEU A 126 7.00 7.38 -0.78
C LEU A 126 5.61 6.74 -0.93
N LYS A 127 5.53 5.40 -0.98
CA LYS A 127 4.25 4.69 -1.00
C LYS A 127 3.54 4.82 0.35
N ILE A 128 4.24 4.55 1.44
CA ILE A 128 3.70 4.65 2.80
C ILE A 128 3.17 6.06 3.08
N VAL A 129 3.92 7.10 2.72
CA VAL A 129 3.50 8.49 2.89
C VAL A 129 2.18 8.78 2.14
N LYS A 130 2.00 8.22 0.94
CA LYS A 130 0.73 8.34 0.20
C LYS A 130 -0.40 7.55 0.83
N GLU A 131 -0.12 6.34 1.33
CA GLU A 131 -1.07 5.49 2.05
C GLU A 131 -1.55 6.16 3.35
N LEU A 132 -0.65 6.81 4.08
CA LEU A 132 -0.93 7.61 5.29
C LEU A 132 -1.80 8.84 5.03
N GLY A 133 -2.10 9.15 3.76
CA GLY A 133 -2.95 10.26 3.39
C GLY A 133 -2.22 11.57 3.14
N PHE A 134 -0.89 11.58 3.04
CA PHE A 134 -0.14 12.78 2.66
C PHE A 134 -0.10 12.95 1.13
N LYS A 135 -0.14 14.22 0.69
CA LYS A 135 -0.04 14.63 -0.71
C LYS A 135 1.00 15.73 -0.85
N TRP A 136 1.67 15.74 -2.00
CA TRP A 136 2.48 16.89 -2.39
C TRP A 136 1.56 17.96 -2.96
N LYS A 137 1.52 19.14 -2.32
CA LYS A 137 0.82 20.32 -2.84
C LYS A 137 1.87 21.28 -3.41
N ARG A 138 1.64 21.79 -4.62
CA ARG A 138 2.44 22.90 -5.14
C ARG A 138 2.05 24.15 -4.36
N SER A 139 3.02 24.82 -3.76
CA SER A 139 2.88 26.16 -3.23
C SER A 139 2.78 27.16 -4.39
N GLN A 140 2.33 28.37 -4.11
CA GLN A 140 2.29 29.48 -5.07
C GLN A 140 3.68 29.76 -5.68
N THR A 141 4.76 29.44 -4.95
CA THR A 141 6.16 29.62 -5.36
C THR A 141 6.82 28.39 -6.01
N LYS A 142 6.08 27.60 -6.80
CA LYS A 142 6.54 26.37 -7.51
C LYS A 142 7.15 25.25 -6.63
N ARG A 143 7.39 25.45 -5.33
CA ARG A 143 7.88 24.43 -4.37
C ARG A 143 6.78 23.43 -3.99
N LYS A 144 7.15 22.16 -3.76
CA LYS A 144 6.21 21.11 -3.31
C LYS A 144 6.28 20.94 -1.80
N VAL A 145 5.12 21.04 -1.13
CA VAL A 145 4.97 20.84 0.33
C VAL A 145 4.23 19.53 0.59
N LEU A 146 4.69 18.74 1.57
CA LEU A 146 4.07 17.47 1.93
C LEU A 146 3.00 17.65 3.01
N ILE A 147 1.74 17.70 2.63
CA ILE A 147 0.64 18.01 3.56
C ILE A 147 -0.26 16.80 3.69
N GLU A 148 -0.75 16.55 4.91
CA GLU A 148 -1.86 15.62 5.11
C GLU A 148 -3.09 16.10 4.33
N LYS A 149 -3.94 15.20 3.84
CA LYS A 149 -5.16 15.63 3.14
C LYS A 149 -6.07 16.38 4.12
N ASP A 150 -6.53 17.55 3.71
CA ASP A 150 -7.43 18.42 4.47
C ASP A 150 -8.65 17.65 5.01
N ALA A 151 -9.26 16.77 4.20
CA ALA A 151 -10.39 15.94 4.60
C ALA A 151 -10.05 14.91 5.71
N ILE A 152 -8.79 14.48 5.84
CA ILE A 152 -8.33 13.60 6.93
C ILE A 152 -8.14 14.43 8.20
N VAL A 153 -7.50 15.60 8.08
CA VAL A 153 -7.31 16.55 9.19
C VAL A 153 -8.67 16.98 9.75
N GLU A 154 -9.63 17.32 8.90
CA GLU A 154 -10.99 17.70 9.32
C GLU A 154 -11.68 16.58 10.10
N LYS A 155 -11.61 15.33 9.62
CA LYS A 155 -12.16 14.17 10.35
C LYS A 155 -11.48 13.98 11.70
N ARG A 156 -10.17 14.20 11.79
CA ARG A 156 -9.43 14.17 13.06
C ARG A 156 -9.94 15.27 14.00
N ILE A 157 -10.07 16.51 13.54
CA ILE A 157 -10.58 17.61 14.35
C ILE A 157 -12.00 17.33 14.86
N GLN A 158 -12.89 16.84 13.99
CA GLN A 158 -14.25 16.45 14.37
C GLN A 158 -14.25 15.37 15.46
N TYR A 159 -13.43 14.34 15.31
CA TYR A 159 -13.26 13.30 16.33
C TYR A 159 -12.75 13.89 17.66
N LEU A 160 -11.67 14.69 17.61
CA LEU A 160 -11.03 15.28 18.78
C LEU A 160 -11.97 16.23 19.55
N ASN A 161 -12.86 16.92 18.86
CA ASN A 161 -13.88 17.76 19.50
C ASN A 161 -14.95 16.89 20.19
N ARG A 162 -15.48 15.89 19.49
CA ARG A 162 -16.52 15.00 20.05
C ARG A 162 -16.04 14.20 21.25
N ILE A 163 -14.85 13.61 21.19
CA ILE A 163 -14.31 12.85 22.32
C ILE A 163 -14.09 13.73 23.55
N LYS A 164 -13.66 14.99 23.35
CA LYS A 164 -13.51 15.99 24.42
C LYS A 164 -14.85 16.33 25.06
N ASP A 165 -15.88 16.53 24.25
CA ASP A 165 -17.23 16.81 24.74
C ASP A 165 -17.81 15.63 25.52
N TYR A 166 -17.61 14.40 25.06
CA TYR A 166 -18.05 13.20 25.77
C TYR A 166 -17.37 13.05 27.13
N ARG A 167 -16.06 13.32 27.23
CA ARG A 167 -15.36 13.34 28.52
C ARG A 167 -15.83 14.46 29.42
N LYS A 168 -16.09 15.67 28.88
CA LYS A 168 -16.62 16.80 29.64
C LYS A 168 -18.02 16.51 30.21
N LYS A 169 -18.84 15.77 29.47
CA LYS A 169 -20.17 15.31 29.89
C LYS A 169 -20.13 14.13 30.87
N GLY A 170 -18.96 13.55 31.14
CA GLY A 170 -18.83 12.36 31.99
C GLY A 170 -19.47 11.11 31.37
N MET A 171 -19.51 11.01 30.04
CA MET A 171 -20.06 9.83 29.36
C MET A 171 -19.13 8.62 29.50
N ASN A 172 -19.73 7.44 29.63
CA ASN A 172 -18.99 6.18 29.63
C ASN A 172 -18.50 5.88 28.21
N LEU A 173 -17.19 5.87 28.02
CA LEU A 173 -16.54 5.57 26.75
C LEU A 173 -16.27 4.07 26.64
N VAL A 174 -16.88 3.43 25.65
CA VAL A 174 -16.64 2.03 25.31
C VAL A 174 -15.94 1.99 23.96
N TYR A 175 -14.76 1.37 23.93
CA TYR A 175 -13.98 1.19 22.71
C TYR A 175 -14.19 -0.25 22.22
N ILE A 176 -14.22 -0.44 20.90
CA ILE A 176 -14.38 -1.76 20.28
C ILE A 176 -13.44 -1.81 19.10
N ASP A 177 -12.70 -2.90 18.97
CA ASP A 177 -11.85 -3.15 17.81
C ASP A 177 -11.57 -4.64 17.65
N GLU A 178 -11.08 -5.01 16.46
CA GLU A 178 -10.70 -6.37 16.11
C GLU A 178 -9.20 -6.42 15.83
N THR A 179 -8.54 -7.51 16.21
CA THR A 179 -7.13 -7.72 15.87
C THR A 179 -6.85 -9.17 15.53
N TRP A 180 -5.83 -9.38 14.70
CA TRP A 180 -5.36 -10.71 14.34
C TRP A 180 -4.19 -11.13 15.24
N ILE A 181 -4.26 -12.36 15.76
CA ILE A 181 -3.15 -13.02 16.45
C ILE A 181 -2.69 -14.19 15.59
N ASP A 182 -1.52 -14.06 14.95
CA ASP A 182 -0.92 -15.08 14.10
C ASP A 182 -0.17 -16.12 14.94
N THR A 183 -0.33 -17.40 14.61
CA THR A 183 0.46 -18.52 15.13
C THR A 183 1.98 -18.34 14.99
N ALA A 184 2.39 -17.53 14.01
CA ALA A 184 3.78 -17.21 13.73
C ALA A 184 4.39 -16.13 14.65
N TYR A 185 3.61 -15.49 15.54
CA TYR A 185 4.13 -14.49 16.49
C TYR A 185 5.19 -15.11 17.40
N THR A 186 6.46 -14.91 17.02
CA THR A 186 7.67 -15.35 17.74
C THR A 186 8.76 -14.30 17.56
N ALA A 187 9.72 -14.25 18.47
CA ALA A 187 10.81 -13.28 18.40
C ALA A 187 11.58 -13.36 17.06
N LYS A 188 11.42 -12.30 16.26
CA LYS A 188 11.97 -11.99 14.93
C LYS A 188 12.77 -13.11 14.24
N LYS A 189 12.06 -13.97 13.50
CA LYS A 189 12.24 -14.34 12.06
C LYS A 189 11.46 -15.61 11.72
N CYS A 190 10.57 -15.57 10.72
CA CYS A 190 10.14 -16.76 9.98
C CYS A 190 9.56 -16.38 8.60
N TRP A 191 9.62 -17.34 7.67
CA TRP A 191 9.24 -17.19 6.26
C TRP A 191 7.77 -17.54 6.04
N GLN A 192 7.10 -16.86 5.10
CA GLN A 192 5.70 -17.13 4.71
C GLN A 192 5.59 -17.58 3.24
N HIS A 193 4.56 -18.38 2.96
CA HIS A 193 4.22 -18.94 1.64
C HIS A 193 3.16 -18.08 0.92
N GLU A 194 3.10 -18.15 -0.42
CA GLU A 194 2.58 -17.10 -1.30
C GLU A 194 1.09 -17.17 -1.72
N ASP A 195 0.23 -17.97 -1.08
CA ASP A 195 -1.12 -18.24 -1.63
C ASP A 195 -2.28 -17.96 -0.67
N GLU A 196 -2.78 -16.72 -0.63
CA GLU A 196 -4.17 -16.42 -0.23
C GLU A 196 -4.78 -15.33 -1.15
N CYS A 197 -5.96 -15.63 -1.69
CA CYS A 197 -6.67 -14.84 -2.70
C CYS A 197 -7.74 -13.95 -2.04
N GLY A 198 -7.75 -12.65 -2.34
CA GLY A 198 -8.65 -11.67 -1.71
C GLY A 198 -9.74 -11.10 -2.63
N LEU A 199 -10.99 -11.41 -2.26
CA LEU A 199 -12.27 -10.68 -2.38
C LEU A 199 -12.79 -10.18 -3.74
N ASN A 200 -13.99 -10.67 -4.06
CA ASN A 200 -14.81 -10.37 -5.23
C ASN A 200 -15.85 -9.28 -4.86
N LEU A 201 -15.76 -8.09 -5.48
CA LEU A 201 -16.74 -7.01 -5.31
C LEU A 201 -17.95 -7.23 -6.23
N ARG A 202 -18.97 -7.91 -5.72
CA ARG A 202 -20.32 -7.91 -6.30
C ARG A 202 -21.34 -7.66 -5.20
N LEU A 203 -21.57 -6.41 -4.86
CA LEU A 203 -22.71 -5.98 -4.05
C LEU A 203 -22.88 -4.47 -4.22
N HIS A 204 -23.56 -4.07 -5.29
CA HIS A 204 -24.45 -2.90 -5.30
C HIS A 204 -25.35 -3.02 -6.53
N GLU A 205 -26.66 -3.08 -6.31
CA GLU A 205 -27.71 -3.08 -7.33
C GLU A 205 -27.81 -1.70 -7.99
N ILE A 206 -26.85 -1.38 -8.85
CA ILE A 206 -26.93 -0.21 -9.74
C ILE A 206 -27.20 -0.77 -11.12
N GLN A 207 -28.42 -0.57 -11.66
CA GLN A 207 -28.68 -0.85 -13.06
C GLN A 207 -27.93 0.18 -13.91
N PHE A 208 -27.03 -0.28 -14.76
CA PHE A 208 -26.31 0.55 -15.71
C PHE A 208 -26.29 -0.13 -17.08
N ASP A 209 -26.27 0.66 -18.15
CA ASP A 209 -26.20 0.14 -19.52
C ASP A 209 -24.78 -0.42 -19.78
N ASN A 210 -24.70 -1.65 -20.31
CA ASN A 210 -23.45 -2.33 -20.67
C ASN A 210 -22.62 -1.59 -21.74
N LYS A 211 -23.17 -0.53 -22.34
CA LYS A 211 -22.47 0.34 -23.31
C LYS A 211 -21.72 1.53 -22.67
N LEU A 212 -21.83 1.74 -21.35
CA LEU A 212 -21.17 2.87 -20.70
C LEU A 212 -19.66 2.65 -20.57
N LEU A 213 -18.90 3.69 -20.90
CA LEU A 213 -17.45 3.69 -20.74
C LEU A 213 -17.06 3.78 -19.26
N ARG A 214 -15.92 3.20 -18.89
CA ARG A 214 -15.39 3.21 -17.51
C ARG A 214 -15.42 4.58 -16.80
N PRO A 215 -15.14 5.73 -17.47
CA PRO A 215 -15.26 7.05 -16.85
C PRO A 215 -16.71 7.44 -16.51
N GLN A 216 -17.68 7.04 -17.32
CA GLN A 216 -19.11 7.31 -17.11
C GLN A 216 -19.66 6.46 -15.95
N LEU A 217 -19.25 5.20 -15.85
CA LEU A 217 -19.55 4.34 -14.70
C LEU A 217 -18.97 4.90 -13.40
N LEU A 218 -17.74 5.44 -13.44
CA LEU A 218 -17.12 6.07 -12.29
C LEU A 218 -17.83 7.37 -11.88
N ALA A 219 -18.33 8.16 -12.84
CA ALA A 219 -19.11 9.36 -12.56
C ALA A 219 -20.46 9.03 -11.91
N LEU A 220 -21.15 8.00 -12.40
CA LEU A 220 -22.40 7.50 -11.81
C LEU A 220 -22.20 6.95 -10.39
N ALA A 221 -21.11 6.21 -10.15
CA ALA A 221 -20.77 5.72 -8.82
C ALA A 221 -20.47 6.86 -7.83
N LYS A 222 -19.78 7.92 -8.29
CA LYS A 222 -19.50 9.10 -7.47
C LYS A 222 -20.76 9.91 -7.17
N ALA A 223 -21.65 10.07 -8.14
CA ALA A 223 -22.89 10.83 -7.99
C ALA A 223 -23.90 10.13 -7.06
N ASN A 224 -23.91 8.81 -7.03
CA ASN A 224 -24.79 8.00 -6.17
C ASN A 224 -24.13 7.52 -4.87
N ASN A 225 -23.01 8.13 -4.49
CA ASN A 225 -22.25 7.68 -3.32
C ASN A 225 -22.96 8.11 -2.03
N GLN A 226 -23.92 7.31 -1.59
CA GLN A 226 -24.61 7.51 -0.32
C GLN A 226 -23.64 7.26 0.83
N THR A 227 -23.83 7.97 1.94
CA THR A 227 -23.12 7.63 3.18
C THR A 227 -23.51 6.20 3.58
N PRO A 228 -22.53 5.31 3.82
CA PRO A 228 -22.84 3.94 4.19
C PRO A 228 -23.64 3.94 5.50
N LYS A 229 -24.83 3.35 5.47
CA LYS A 229 -25.66 3.12 6.67
C LYS A 229 -25.29 1.76 7.25
N TYR A 230 -24.62 1.77 8.40
CA TYR A 230 -24.27 0.53 9.07
C TYR A 230 -25.41 0.05 9.95
N VAL A 231 -25.77 -1.24 9.84
CA VAL A 231 -26.81 -1.86 10.69
C VAL A 231 -26.47 -1.70 12.17
N ILE A 232 -25.18 -1.80 12.53
CA ILE A 232 -24.70 -1.64 13.91
C ILE A 232 -25.00 -0.24 14.46
N ASP A 233 -25.03 0.79 13.60
CA ASP A 233 -25.33 2.16 14.02
C ASP A 233 -26.80 2.32 14.40
N ASN A 234 -27.70 1.59 13.76
CA ASN A 234 -29.11 1.58 14.12
C ASN A 234 -29.32 0.84 15.44
N ILE A 235 -28.70 -0.33 15.60
CA ILE A 235 -28.78 -1.12 16.83
C ILE A 235 -28.26 -0.34 18.04
N ALA A 236 -27.11 0.33 17.89
CA ALA A 236 -26.54 1.14 18.97
C ALA A 236 -27.48 2.31 19.33
N ARG A 237 -27.99 3.03 18.32
CA ARG A 237 -28.87 4.19 18.51
C ARG A 237 -30.21 3.81 19.13
N GLU A 238 -30.79 2.68 18.73
CA GLU A 238 -32.02 2.11 19.33
C GLU A 238 -31.85 1.81 20.82
N ARG A 239 -30.63 1.47 21.25
CA ARG A 239 -30.27 1.23 22.65
C ARG A 239 -29.75 2.48 23.38
N GLY A 240 -29.83 3.66 22.76
CA GLY A 240 -29.38 4.92 23.36
C GLY A 240 -27.87 5.09 23.43
N HIS A 241 -27.11 4.35 22.62
CA HIS A 241 -25.66 4.51 22.51
C HIS A 241 -25.29 5.43 21.35
N ASP A 242 -24.40 6.38 21.64
CA ASP A 242 -23.78 7.25 20.65
C ASP A 242 -22.54 6.59 20.05
N ILE A 243 -22.43 6.62 18.72
CA ILE A 243 -21.25 6.10 18.01
C ILE A 243 -20.31 7.23 17.63
N LEU A 244 -19.03 7.01 17.94
CA LEU A 244 -17.91 7.83 17.48
C LEU A 244 -16.94 6.95 16.67
N ARG A 245 -16.78 7.27 15.39
CA ARG A 245 -15.83 6.57 14.52
C ARG A 245 -14.46 7.23 14.60
N LEU A 246 -13.42 6.42 14.67
CA LEU A 246 -12.04 6.90 14.60
C LEU A 246 -11.76 7.58 13.24
N PRO A 247 -10.92 8.63 13.23
CA PRO A 247 -10.53 9.24 11.98
C PRO A 247 -9.61 8.28 11.18
N PRO A 248 -9.67 8.33 9.84
CA PRO A 248 -8.87 7.43 9.02
C PRO A 248 -7.38 7.56 9.32
N TYR A 249 -6.70 6.40 9.36
CA TYR A 249 -5.26 6.26 9.55
C TYR A 249 -4.73 6.60 10.95
N HIS A 250 -5.58 6.81 11.95
CA HIS A 250 -5.14 7.20 13.31
C HIS A 250 -5.52 6.13 14.36
N PRO A 251 -4.96 4.91 14.26
CA PRO A 251 -5.16 3.86 15.26
C PRO A 251 -4.57 4.24 16.63
N ASP A 252 -3.62 5.17 16.66
CA ASP A 252 -3.04 5.75 17.87
C ASP A 252 -4.04 6.55 18.74
N LEU A 253 -5.21 6.90 18.18
CA LEU A 253 -6.33 7.49 18.91
C LEU A 253 -7.26 6.45 19.55
N ASN A 254 -6.99 5.15 19.36
CA ASN A 254 -7.73 4.05 19.97
C ASN A 254 -6.91 3.41 21.11
N PRO A 255 -7.33 3.51 22.38
CA PRO A 255 -6.63 2.87 23.50
C PRO A 255 -6.52 1.35 23.37
N ILE A 256 -7.48 0.70 22.69
CA ILE A 256 -7.49 -0.75 22.49
C ILE A 256 -6.26 -1.24 21.71
N GLU A 257 -5.75 -0.44 20.77
CA GLU A 257 -4.57 -0.82 19.98
C GLU A 257 -3.33 -0.98 20.87
N LEU A 258 -3.23 -0.18 21.93
CA LEU A 258 -2.15 -0.31 22.91
C LEU A 258 -2.28 -1.58 23.74
N ILE A 259 -3.50 -1.99 24.07
CA ILE A 259 -3.76 -3.28 24.75
C ILE A 259 -3.45 -4.43 23.81
N TRP A 260 -3.86 -4.36 22.54
CA TRP A 260 -3.52 -5.40 21.57
C TRP A 260 -2.02 -5.57 21.38
N ASN A 261 -1.25 -4.48 21.41
CA ASN A 261 0.20 -4.55 21.39
C ASN A 261 0.77 -5.27 22.62
N GLN A 262 0.24 -4.98 23.82
CA GLN A 262 0.66 -5.69 25.05
C GLN A 262 0.34 -7.19 24.98
N VAL A 263 -0.87 -7.53 24.54
CA VAL A 263 -1.31 -8.93 24.37
C VAL A 263 -0.42 -9.65 23.35
N LYS A 264 -0.19 -9.06 22.17
CA LYS A 264 0.66 -9.64 21.13
C LYS A 264 2.10 -9.85 21.61
N GLN A 265 2.67 -8.91 22.36
CA GLN A 265 4.01 -9.05 22.95
C GLN A 265 4.06 -10.17 24.00
N SER A 266 3.02 -10.27 24.84
CA SER A 266 2.90 -11.33 25.85
C SER A 266 2.78 -12.71 25.22
N VAL A 267 1.99 -12.85 24.14
CA VAL A 267 1.90 -14.09 23.36
C VAL A 267 3.22 -14.40 22.67
N ALA A 268 3.82 -13.43 21.96
CA ALA A 268 5.05 -13.64 21.20
C ALA A 268 6.26 -14.05 22.06
N SER A 269 6.32 -13.57 23.31
CA SER A 269 7.40 -13.92 24.24
C SER A 269 7.25 -15.32 24.85
N ARG A 270 6.04 -15.87 24.85
CA ARG A 270 5.70 -17.19 25.44
C ARG A 270 5.42 -18.27 24.40
N ASN A 271 5.19 -17.89 23.14
CA ASN A 271 4.90 -18.83 22.06
C ASN A 271 6.17 -19.58 21.65
N VAL A 272 6.21 -20.88 21.98
CA VAL A 272 7.32 -21.79 21.62
C VAL A 272 6.89 -22.84 20.59
N THR A 273 5.60 -23.17 20.53
CA THR A 273 5.09 -24.33 19.79
C THR A 273 4.49 -23.98 18.44
N HIS A 274 4.17 -22.70 18.19
CA HIS A 274 3.51 -22.21 16.97
C HIS A 274 2.16 -22.90 16.65
N ARG A 275 1.54 -23.56 17.63
CA ARG A 275 0.26 -24.24 17.46
C ARG A 275 -0.89 -23.28 17.76
N ILE A 276 -1.95 -23.34 16.97
CA ILE A 276 -3.12 -22.45 17.14
C ILE A 276 -3.78 -22.60 18.52
N ASP A 277 -3.89 -23.82 19.04
CA ASP A 277 -4.49 -24.07 20.35
C ASP A 277 -3.68 -23.42 21.49
N ASP A 278 -2.36 -23.48 21.40
CA ASP A 278 -1.45 -22.89 22.38
C ASP A 278 -1.49 -21.36 22.28
N VAL A 279 -1.50 -20.81 21.07
CA VAL A 279 -1.65 -19.36 20.84
C VAL A 279 -2.98 -18.84 21.35
N LEU A 280 -4.08 -19.57 21.13
CA LEU A 280 -5.40 -19.20 21.64
C LEU A 280 -5.42 -19.18 23.17
N LYS A 281 -4.83 -20.19 23.82
CA LYS A 281 -4.69 -20.25 25.27
C LYS A 281 -3.85 -19.08 25.80
N LEU A 282 -2.69 -18.82 25.19
CA LEU A 282 -1.81 -17.71 25.56
C LEU A 282 -2.50 -16.35 25.37
N ALA A 283 -3.31 -16.19 24.32
CA ALA A 283 -4.07 -14.97 24.08
C ALA A 283 -5.14 -14.75 25.17
N HIS A 284 -5.89 -15.80 25.54
CA HIS A 284 -6.86 -15.71 26.63
C HIS A 284 -6.20 -15.36 27.97
N GLU A 285 -5.07 -16.00 28.29
CA GLU A 285 -4.28 -15.67 29.48
C GLU A 285 -3.79 -14.21 29.44
N ALA A 286 -3.19 -13.79 28.32
CA ALA A 286 -2.69 -12.43 28.16
C ALA A 286 -3.78 -11.36 28.27
N VAL A 287 -5.00 -11.63 27.81
CA VAL A 287 -6.15 -10.73 27.97
C VAL A 287 -6.64 -10.72 29.42
N ALA A 288 -6.68 -11.88 30.08
CA ALA A 288 -7.07 -11.97 31.50
C ALA A 288 -6.07 -11.29 32.44
N ASP A 289 -4.79 -11.25 32.06
CA ASP A 289 -3.71 -10.59 32.79
C ASP A 289 -3.79 -9.05 32.72
N ILE A 290 -4.59 -8.47 31.81
CA ILE A 290 -4.71 -7.02 31.67
C ILE A 290 -5.44 -6.44 32.88
N THR A 291 -4.75 -5.57 33.62
CA THR A 291 -5.32 -4.93 34.80
C THR A 291 -6.07 -3.64 34.48
N VAL A 292 -6.94 -3.21 35.39
CA VAL A 292 -7.61 -1.90 35.31
C VAL A 292 -6.58 -0.76 35.23
N SER A 293 -5.47 -0.87 35.97
CA SER A 293 -4.39 0.12 35.93
C SER A 293 -3.74 0.21 34.54
N ASP A 294 -3.59 -0.92 33.84
CA ASP A 294 -3.01 -0.92 32.49
C ASP A 294 -3.97 -0.28 31.49
N TRP A 295 -5.27 -0.56 31.61
CA TRP A 295 -6.30 0.15 30.85
C TRP A 295 -6.30 1.67 31.12
N GLU A 296 -6.23 2.09 32.39
CA GLU A 296 -6.17 3.52 32.74
C GLU A 296 -4.90 4.22 32.20
N LYS A 297 -3.76 3.52 32.19
CA LYS A 297 -2.52 4.05 31.59
C LYS A 297 -2.70 4.25 30.08
N THR A 298 -3.28 3.28 29.37
CA THR A 298 -3.52 3.42 27.91
C THR A 298 -4.49 4.55 27.59
N CYS A 299 -5.58 4.68 28.35
CA CYS A 299 -6.53 5.79 28.20
C CYS A 299 -5.87 7.16 28.46
N ARG A 300 -5.05 7.28 29.50
CA ARG A 300 -4.29 8.51 29.78
C ARG A 300 -3.30 8.83 28.66
N HIS A 301 -2.62 7.81 28.13
CA HIS A 301 -1.68 7.99 27.02
C HIS A 301 -2.38 8.53 25.77
N VAL A 302 -3.54 7.95 25.41
CA VAL A 302 -4.33 8.42 24.26
C VAL A 302 -4.84 9.85 24.49
N ALA A 303 -5.26 10.20 25.71
CA ALA A 303 -5.67 11.58 26.02
C ALA A 303 -4.52 12.59 25.82
N ILE A 304 -3.27 12.20 26.06
CA ILE A 304 -2.09 13.01 25.75
C ILE A 304 -1.91 13.13 24.24
N ILE A 305 -1.98 12.01 23.49
CA ILE A 305 -1.87 11.99 22.02
C ILE A 305 -2.92 12.92 21.38
N GLU A 306 -4.16 12.87 21.86
CA GLU A 306 -5.23 13.75 21.38
C GLU A 306 -4.88 15.24 21.54
N GLU A 307 -4.34 15.62 22.69
CA GLU A 307 -3.95 17.00 22.95
C GLU A 307 -2.74 17.42 22.11
N GLU A 308 -1.80 16.50 21.91
CA GLU A 308 -0.68 16.69 20.99
C GLU A 308 -1.17 16.95 19.56
N TYR A 309 -2.15 16.20 19.06
CA TYR A 309 -2.72 16.46 17.73
C TYR A 309 -3.37 17.84 17.66
N ARG A 310 -4.15 18.25 18.67
CA ARG A 310 -4.78 19.59 18.69
C ARG A 310 -3.73 20.70 18.59
N LYS A 311 -2.66 20.62 19.39
CA LYS A 311 -1.58 21.61 19.38
C LYS A 311 -0.82 21.60 18.05
N ARG A 312 -0.50 20.41 17.54
CA ARG A 312 0.26 20.25 16.29
C ARG A 312 -0.51 20.77 15.10
N ASP A 313 -1.81 20.48 15.00
CA ASP A 313 -2.63 20.94 13.87
C ASP A 313 -2.67 22.47 13.80
N ILE A 314 -2.79 23.17 14.95
CA ILE A 314 -2.71 24.64 15.01
C ILE A 314 -1.33 25.13 14.54
N VAL A 315 -0.25 24.58 15.07
CA VAL A 315 1.11 25.00 14.69
C VAL A 315 1.38 24.74 13.22
N ILE A 316 0.95 23.60 12.67
CA ILE A 316 1.13 23.27 11.26
C ILE A 316 0.36 24.28 10.40
N ASP A 317 -0.88 24.62 10.75
CA ASP A 317 -1.67 25.61 10.02
C ASP A 317 -1.01 27.00 10.03
N GLU A 318 -0.57 27.48 11.20
CA GLU A 318 0.16 28.76 11.32
C GLU A 318 1.49 28.76 10.54
N GLN A 319 2.27 27.67 10.61
CA GLN A 319 3.51 27.55 9.85
C GLN A 319 3.24 27.50 8.35
N MET A 320 2.16 26.85 7.92
CA MET A 320 1.74 26.82 6.53
C MET A 320 1.36 28.22 6.05
N GLU A 321 0.61 29.00 6.83
CA GLU A 321 0.28 30.40 6.50
C GLU A 321 1.54 31.27 6.41
N ARG A 322 2.44 31.21 7.41
CA ARG A 322 3.71 31.96 7.39
C ARG A 322 4.55 31.64 6.17
N LEU A 323 4.70 30.35 5.85
CA LEU A 323 5.43 29.92 4.66
C LEU A 323 4.76 30.37 3.37
N ILE A 324 3.45 30.61 3.34
CA ILE A 324 2.77 31.20 2.18
C ILE A 324 3.03 32.71 2.12
N ILE A 325 2.99 33.42 3.26
CA ILE A 325 3.17 34.87 3.38
C ILE A 325 4.60 35.30 3.04
N ASP A 326 5.62 34.67 3.64
CA ASP A 326 7.05 34.97 3.42
C ASP A 326 7.48 34.79 1.94
N LEU A 327 6.61 34.16 1.14
CA LEU A 327 6.85 33.78 -0.24
C LEU A 327 6.08 34.65 -1.26
N ALA A 328 5.12 35.47 -0.84
CA ALA A 328 4.45 36.44 -1.71
C ALA A 328 5.31 37.68 -1.99
N ASP A 329 6.24 38.01 -1.09
CA ASP A 329 7.16 39.16 -1.23
C ASP A 329 8.40 38.85 -2.09
N SER A 330 8.56 37.59 -2.53
CA SER A 330 9.62 37.18 -3.47
C SER A 330 9.02 37.01 -4.86
N SER A 331 8.74 38.12 -5.54
CA SER A 331 8.53 38.13 -6.98
C SER A 331 9.80 37.63 -7.67
N ASP A 332 9.77 36.46 -8.30
CA ASP A 332 10.68 36.22 -9.40
C ASP A 332 10.14 35.28 -10.48
N SER A 333 10.33 35.76 -11.70
CA SER A 333 9.95 35.18 -12.98
C SER A 333 10.79 33.95 -13.29
N ASP A 334 10.19 32.89 -13.84
CA ASP A 334 10.53 32.40 -15.19
C ASP A 334 10.06 30.98 -15.54
N SER A 335 9.64 30.91 -16.81
CA SER A 335 9.80 29.88 -17.85
C SER A 335 9.60 28.41 -17.47
N ASP A 336 8.44 27.88 -17.84
CA ASP A 336 8.14 26.46 -17.89
C ASP A 336 8.66 25.85 -19.22
N ASN A 337 9.53 24.84 -19.14
CA ASN A 337 9.69 23.87 -20.22
C ASN A 337 9.05 22.55 -19.77
N ASP A 338 7.93 22.24 -20.42
CA ASP A 338 7.11 21.04 -20.27
C ASP A 338 7.70 19.94 -21.16
N ASP A 339 8.17 18.84 -20.57
CA ASP A 339 8.44 17.60 -21.31
C ASP A 339 7.39 16.55 -20.91
N ASN A 340 6.34 16.50 -21.73
CA ASN A 340 5.49 15.33 -21.93
C ASN A 340 6.24 14.33 -22.82
N VAL A 341 6.46 13.09 -22.34
CA VAL A 341 6.17 11.80 -23.03
C VAL A 341 6.15 10.68 -21.98
#